data_AF-A0A673LWG6-F1
#
_entry.id   AF-A0A673LWG6-F1
#
_cell.length_a   1.000
_cell.length_b   1.000
_cell.length_c   1.000
_cell.angle_alpha   90.00
_cell.angle_beta   90.00
_cell.angle_gamma   90.00
#
_symmetry.space_group_name_H-M   'P 1'
#
loop_
_entity.id
_entity.type
_entity.pdbx_description
1 polymer ?
#
loop_
_entity_poly.entity_id
_entity_poly.type
_entity_poly.pdbx_seq_one_letter_code
_entity_poly.pdbx_strand_id
1 'polypeptide(L)'
;MPKKFQGENSKSATARARKAEVKAVADARKQKELEDALWQDNNKHVMKKEQRREKMTSRDLVQSVDGSLDGGGSFPVFSFSLLYPFESTEKSHLEMPLEENVNQIVPEEGTVEAQTIEDAIAVLSTKEDLDRHPEHRMKAAYAAFEEANMARLKMENPNMRLSQLKQQLKKEWTKSPENPLNQRVAAYNSK
;
A
#
# COMPACT_ATOMS: atom_id res chain seq x y z
N MET A 1 -48.07 13.06 -30.91
CA MET A 1 -46.69 12.61 -31.19
C MET A 1 -45.95 12.42 -29.86
N PRO A 2 -45.33 11.25 -29.61
CA PRO A 2 -44.62 11.00 -28.35
C PRO A 2 -43.35 11.86 -28.25
N LYS A 3 -43.21 12.61 -27.15
CA LYS A 3 -42.10 13.55 -26.90
C LYS A 3 -40.82 12.75 -26.60
N LYS A 4 -39.89 12.69 -27.54
CA LYS A 4 -38.59 12.02 -27.36
C LYS A 4 -37.72 12.84 -26.40
N PHE A 5 -37.41 12.29 -25.22
CA PHE A 5 -36.49 12.90 -24.26
C PHE A 5 -35.08 12.91 -24.86
N GLN A 6 -34.49 14.11 -25.00
CA GLN A 6 -33.17 14.37 -25.61
C GLN A 6 -31.99 14.06 -24.66
N GLY A 7 -32.08 12.97 -23.88
CA GLY A 7 -31.04 12.59 -22.92
C GLY A 7 -31.31 11.23 -22.26
N GLU A 8 -30.26 10.61 -21.72
CA GLU A 8 -30.43 9.37 -20.97
C GLU A 8 -31.29 9.59 -19.73
N ASN A 9 -32.29 8.73 -19.55
CA ASN A 9 -33.18 8.75 -18.39
C ASN A 9 -32.35 8.46 -17.12
N SER A 10 -32.34 9.39 -16.15
CA SER A 10 -31.58 9.28 -14.89
C SER A 10 -31.79 7.95 -14.15
N LYS A 11 -33.01 7.41 -14.14
CA LYS A 11 -33.31 6.09 -13.54
C LYS A 11 -32.68 4.94 -14.34
N SER A 12 -32.57 5.07 -15.66
CA SER A 12 -31.89 4.10 -16.52
C SER A 12 -30.38 4.15 -16.35
N ALA A 13 -29.80 5.35 -16.22
CA ALA A 13 -28.36 5.54 -15.98
C ALA A 13 -27.92 4.89 -14.65
N THR A 14 -28.66 5.13 -13.57
CA THR A 14 -28.37 4.49 -12.26
C THR A 14 -28.54 2.96 -12.30
N ALA A 15 -29.53 2.43 -13.02
CA ALA A 15 -29.69 0.98 -13.18
C ALA A 15 -28.55 0.34 -14.01
N ARG A 16 -28.09 1.01 -15.07
CA ARG A 16 -26.94 0.57 -15.86
C ARG A 16 -25.65 0.62 -15.05
N ALA A 17 -25.44 1.65 -14.23
CA ALA A 17 -24.30 1.75 -13.32
C ALA A 17 -24.25 0.57 -12.34
N ARG A 18 -25.37 0.28 -11.64
CA ARG A 18 -25.45 -0.88 -10.73
C ARG A 18 -25.19 -2.21 -11.44
N LYS A 19 -25.73 -2.38 -12.65
CA LYS A 19 -25.49 -3.60 -13.43
C LYS A 19 -24.03 -3.73 -13.89
N ALA A 20 -23.39 -2.61 -14.23
CA ALA A 20 -21.98 -2.57 -14.59
C ALA A 20 -21.07 -2.88 -13.39
N GLU A 21 -21.39 -2.35 -12.21
CA GLU A 21 -20.68 -2.64 -10.95
C GLU A 21 -20.80 -4.11 -10.56
N VAL A 22 -22.01 -4.67 -10.56
CA VAL A 22 -22.21 -6.11 -10.28
C VAL A 22 -21.45 -6.99 -11.28
N LYS A 23 -21.44 -6.61 -12.57
CA LYS A 23 -20.67 -7.33 -13.58
C LYS A 23 -19.17 -7.20 -13.34
N ALA A 24 -18.66 -6.01 -13.03
CA ALA A 24 -17.25 -5.80 -12.75
C ALA A 24 -16.80 -6.59 -11.50
N VAL A 25 -17.61 -6.65 -10.44
CA VAL A 25 -17.33 -7.46 -9.25
C VAL A 25 -17.33 -8.95 -9.60
N ALA A 26 -18.29 -9.41 -10.40
CA ALA A 26 -18.33 -10.81 -10.84
C ALA A 26 -17.14 -11.18 -11.72
N ASP A 27 -16.74 -10.31 -12.65
CA ASP A 27 -15.60 -10.53 -13.52
C ASP A 27 -14.28 -10.47 -12.73
N ALA A 28 -14.13 -9.53 -11.78
CA ALA A 28 -13.00 -9.47 -10.88
C ALA A 28 -12.90 -10.70 -9.97
N ARG A 29 -14.04 -11.20 -9.45
CA ARG A 29 -14.06 -12.44 -8.67
C ARG A 29 -13.63 -13.64 -9.51
N LYS A 30 -14.11 -13.76 -10.74
CA LYS A 30 -13.67 -14.83 -11.66
C LYS A 30 -12.19 -14.73 -11.98
N GLN A 31 -11.68 -13.53 -12.23
CA GLN A 31 -10.24 -13.33 -12.48
C GLN A 31 -9.42 -13.74 -11.27
N LYS A 32 -9.82 -13.34 -10.06
CA LYS A 32 -9.16 -13.76 -8.83
C LYS A 32 -9.20 -15.28 -8.65
N GLU A 33 -10.35 -15.93 -8.88
CA GLU A 33 -10.45 -17.39 -8.80
C GLU A 33 -9.54 -18.09 -9.83
N LEU A 34 -9.38 -17.52 -11.03
CA LEU A 34 -8.46 -18.04 -12.05
C LEU A 34 -6.99 -17.82 -11.69
N GLU A 35 -6.62 -16.66 -11.13
CA GLU A 35 -5.27 -16.37 -10.65
C GLU A 35 -4.91 -17.24 -9.47
N ASP A 36 -5.81 -17.36 -8.49
CA ASP A 36 -5.65 -18.24 -7.33
C ASP A 36 -5.48 -19.70 -7.80
N ALA A 37 -6.29 -20.15 -8.77
CA ALA A 37 -6.17 -21.49 -9.36
C ALA A 37 -4.85 -21.69 -10.13
N LEU A 38 -4.39 -20.68 -10.87
CA LEU A 38 -3.11 -20.72 -11.60
C LEU A 38 -1.92 -20.84 -10.65
N TRP A 39 -2.02 -20.26 -9.45
CA TRP A 39 -0.99 -20.27 -8.42
C TRP A 39 -1.21 -21.34 -7.34
N GLN A 40 -2.13 -22.29 -7.52
CA GLN A 40 -2.27 -23.40 -6.58
C GLN A 40 -1.01 -24.30 -6.60
N ASP A 41 -0.32 -24.35 -5.46
CA ASP A 41 0.83 -25.25 -5.26
C ASP A 41 0.35 -26.67 -4.90
N ASN A 42 0.48 -27.60 -5.83
CA ASN A 42 0.14 -29.01 -5.64
C ASN A 42 1.31 -29.86 -5.10
N ASN A 43 2.39 -29.23 -4.61
CA ASN A 43 3.54 -29.96 -4.11
C ASN A 43 3.24 -30.64 -2.76
N LYS A 44 3.23 -31.98 -2.77
CA LYS A 44 3.01 -32.86 -1.61
C LYS A 44 3.90 -32.54 -0.40
N HIS A 45 5.14 -32.11 -0.63
CA HIS A 45 6.07 -31.79 0.47
C HIS A 45 5.75 -30.44 1.13
N VAL A 46 5.28 -29.47 0.33
CA VAL A 46 4.85 -28.14 0.82
C VAL A 46 3.59 -28.29 1.66
N MET A 47 2.58 -29.02 1.18
CA MET A 47 1.34 -29.30 1.92
C MET A 47 1.60 -30.01 3.26
N LYS A 48 2.52 -30.99 3.29
CA LYS A 48 2.90 -31.68 4.54
C LYS A 48 3.64 -30.77 5.52
N LYS A 49 4.42 -29.81 5.03
CA LYS A 49 5.12 -28.81 5.86
C LYS A 49 4.12 -27.82 6.46
N GLU A 50 3.14 -27.37 5.67
CA GLU A 50 2.09 -26.47 6.12
C GLU A 50 1.19 -27.12 7.17
N GLN A 51 0.74 -28.35 6.96
CA GLN A 51 -0.02 -29.09 7.97
C GLN A 51 0.73 -29.29 9.29
N ARG A 52 2.06 -29.47 9.24
CA ARG A 52 2.90 -29.55 10.46
C ARG A 52 2.96 -28.20 11.17
N ARG A 53 3.12 -27.11 10.42
CA ARG A 53 3.09 -25.74 10.93
C ARG A 53 1.75 -25.43 11.58
N GLU A 54 0.63 -25.69 10.89
CA GLU A 54 -0.72 -25.47 11.41
C GLU A 54 -1.01 -26.30 12.66
N LYS A 55 -0.56 -27.56 12.71
CA LYS A 55 -0.67 -28.38 13.92
C LYS A 55 0.14 -27.81 15.07
N MET A 56 1.34 -27.30 14.80
CA MET A 56 2.17 -26.67 15.81
C MET A 56 1.52 -25.38 16.31
N THR A 57 1.08 -24.49 15.42
CA THR A 57 0.42 -23.23 15.79
C THR A 57 -0.93 -23.47 16.46
N SER A 58 -1.71 -24.46 16.02
CA SER A 58 -2.97 -24.82 16.67
C SER A 58 -2.72 -25.41 18.05
N ARG A 59 -1.70 -26.26 18.20
CA ARG A 59 -1.30 -26.80 19.50
C ARG A 59 -0.84 -25.69 20.43
N ASP A 60 -0.02 -24.76 19.95
CA ASP A 60 0.48 -23.64 20.74
C ASP A 60 -0.65 -22.66 21.09
N LEU A 61 -1.63 -22.46 20.20
CA LEU A 61 -2.84 -21.70 20.50
C LEU A 61 -3.71 -22.40 21.55
N VAL A 62 -3.96 -23.70 21.42
CA VAL A 62 -4.68 -24.48 22.44
C VAL A 62 -3.92 -24.45 23.77
N GLN A 63 -2.59 -24.56 23.72
CA GLN A 63 -1.70 -24.53 24.88
C GLN A 63 -1.61 -23.13 25.55
N SER A 64 -1.97 -22.08 24.81
CA SER A 64 -2.12 -20.72 25.34
C SER A 64 -3.51 -20.48 25.94
N VAL A 65 -4.52 -21.23 25.49
CA VAL A 65 -5.91 -21.11 25.95
C VAL A 65 -6.16 -21.98 27.19
N ASP A 66 -5.50 -23.13 27.31
CA ASP A 66 -5.55 -24.00 28.50
C ASP A 66 -4.57 -23.57 29.61
N GLY A 67 -3.48 -22.87 29.28
CA GLY A 67 -2.47 -22.37 30.21
C GLY A 67 -2.88 -21.15 31.07
N SER A 68 -4.16 -20.75 31.04
CA SER A 68 -4.70 -19.65 31.87
C SER A 68 -5.38 -20.12 33.15
N LEU A 69 -5.26 -21.40 33.54
CA LEU A 69 -5.66 -21.92 34.85
C LEU A 69 -4.55 -22.83 35.41
N ASP A 70 -4.23 -22.58 36.68
CA ASP A 70 -3.31 -23.31 37.56
C ASP A 70 -1.81 -23.07 37.42
N GLY A 71 -1.31 -22.25 38.36
CA GLY A 71 0.08 -22.23 38.75
C GLY A 71 0.49 -23.48 39.55
N GLY A 72 1.80 -23.73 39.56
CA GLY A 72 2.46 -24.69 40.45
C GLY A 72 2.74 -26.05 39.80
N GLY A 73 3.92 -26.21 39.20
CA GLY A 73 4.34 -27.47 38.58
C GLY A 73 5.85 -27.63 38.50
N SER A 74 6.43 -28.08 39.61
CA SER A 74 7.81 -28.57 39.82
C SER A 74 8.47 -29.26 38.62
N PHE A 75 9.60 -28.72 38.14
CA PHE A 75 10.53 -29.41 37.24
C PHE A 75 11.33 -30.47 38.00
N PRO A 76 11.47 -31.73 37.51
CA PRO A 76 12.30 -32.73 38.16
C PRO A 76 13.78 -32.44 37.92
N VAL A 77 14.51 -32.14 39.00
CA VAL A 77 15.97 -32.09 39.05
C VAL A 77 16.53 -33.49 38.82
N PHE A 78 17.09 -33.73 37.63
CA PHE A 78 17.90 -34.91 37.34
C PHE A 78 19.29 -34.71 37.96
N SER A 79 19.51 -35.28 39.14
CA SER A 79 20.80 -35.32 39.83
C SER A 79 21.76 -36.27 39.12
N PHE A 80 22.50 -35.75 38.15
CA PHE A 80 23.64 -36.45 37.55
C PHE A 80 24.80 -36.48 38.56
N SER A 81 25.02 -37.66 39.15
CA SER A 81 26.03 -37.93 40.16
C SER A 81 27.44 -37.60 39.65
N LEU A 82 28.13 -36.73 40.39
CA LEU A 82 29.56 -36.44 40.27
C LEU A 82 30.41 -37.68 40.56
N LEU A 83 31.35 -37.98 39.67
CA LEU A 83 32.58 -38.70 40.02
C LEU A 83 33.69 -38.34 39.04
N TYR A 84 34.39 -37.22 39.25
CA TYR A 84 35.80 -37.01 38.86
C TYR A 84 36.38 -35.84 39.67
N PRO A 85 37.61 -35.94 40.21
CA PRO A 85 38.29 -34.83 40.87
C PRO A 85 38.81 -33.82 39.83
N PHE A 86 38.37 -32.56 39.94
CA PHE A 86 38.82 -31.42 39.14
C PHE A 86 40.06 -30.80 39.80
N GLU A 87 41.25 -31.04 39.25
CA GLU A 87 42.45 -30.29 39.59
C GLU A 87 42.49 -28.96 38.82
N SER A 88 42.65 -27.89 39.60
CA SER A 88 42.65 -26.50 39.19
C SER A 88 44.06 -26.00 38.86
N THR A 89 44.32 -25.60 37.61
CA THR A 89 45.24 -24.50 37.26
C THR A 89 45.12 -24.17 35.76
N GLU A 90 44.00 -23.63 35.29
CA GLU A 90 43.99 -22.86 34.04
C GLU A 90 43.15 -21.61 34.25
N LYS A 91 43.73 -20.44 33.93
CA LYS A 91 43.05 -19.14 34.02
C LYS A 91 41.74 -19.26 33.26
N SER A 92 40.64 -18.89 33.93
CA SER A 92 39.33 -19.00 33.34
C SER A 92 39.30 -18.24 32.02
N HIS A 93 38.65 -18.81 31.00
CA HIS A 93 38.38 -18.18 29.70
C HIS A 93 37.68 -16.80 29.81
N LEU A 94 37.24 -16.41 31.02
CA LEU A 94 36.70 -15.11 31.38
C LEU A 94 37.76 -14.01 31.52
N GLU A 95 39.05 -14.36 31.68
CA GLU A 95 40.16 -13.39 31.78
C GLU A 95 40.81 -13.07 30.43
N MET A 96 40.39 -13.75 29.36
CA MET A 96 40.88 -13.49 28.00
C MET A 96 39.99 -12.41 27.36
N PRO A 97 40.54 -11.28 26.90
CA PRO A 97 39.75 -10.28 26.16
C PRO A 97 39.16 -10.97 24.93
N LEU A 98 37.83 -10.92 24.78
CA LEU A 98 37.20 -11.42 23.56
C LEU A 98 37.65 -10.52 22.41
N GLU A 99 38.26 -11.13 21.40
CA GLU A 99 38.60 -10.45 20.15
C GLU A 99 37.29 -10.02 19.48
N GLU A 100 37.13 -8.72 19.25
CA GLU A 100 35.94 -8.18 18.61
C GLU A 100 35.80 -8.78 17.21
N ASN A 101 34.59 -9.24 16.89
CA ASN A 101 34.32 -9.86 15.61
C ASN A 101 34.34 -8.78 14.53
N VAL A 102 35.41 -8.72 13.73
CA VAL A 102 35.61 -7.79 12.61
C VAL A 102 34.53 -7.84 11.52
N ASN A 103 33.62 -8.83 11.55
CA ASN A 103 32.43 -8.85 10.68
C ASN A 103 31.22 -8.14 11.31
N GLN A 104 31.34 -7.58 12.51
CA GLN A 104 30.41 -6.55 12.99
C GLN A 104 30.76 -5.27 12.25
N ILE A 105 30.10 -5.10 11.10
CA ILE A 105 30.06 -3.85 10.37
C ILE A 105 29.39 -2.84 11.30
N VAL A 106 30.18 -2.08 12.05
CA VAL A 106 29.69 -0.89 12.75
C VAL A 106 29.22 0.04 11.63
N PRO A 107 27.93 0.36 11.51
CA PRO A 107 27.45 1.22 10.45
C PRO A 107 28.17 2.55 10.56
N GLU A 108 28.87 2.92 9.50
CA GLU A 108 29.53 4.21 9.36
C GLU A 108 28.49 5.33 9.59
N GLU A 109 28.85 6.35 10.38
CA GLU A 109 28.01 7.48 10.76
C GLU A 109 27.55 8.26 9.52
N GLY A 110 26.51 7.77 8.84
CA GLY A 110 26.07 8.26 7.54
C GLY A 110 25.16 7.31 6.78
N THR A 111 25.16 6.02 7.13
CA THR A 111 24.19 5.04 6.62
C THR A 111 22.92 5.05 7.48
N VAL A 112 21.80 5.45 6.89
CA VAL A 112 20.49 5.43 7.57
C VAL A 112 20.04 3.97 7.68
N GLU A 113 20.19 3.41 8.88
CA GLU A 113 19.73 2.07 9.22
C GLU A 113 18.20 2.04 9.25
N ALA A 114 17.60 1.54 8.18
CA ALA A 114 16.16 1.34 8.10
C ALA A 114 15.74 0.07 8.87
N GLN A 115 15.83 0.11 10.19
CA GLN A 115 15.41 -1.02 11.05
C GLN A 115 13.89 -1.18 11.11
N THR A 116 13.16 -0.11 10.82
CA THR A 116 11.69 -0.09 10.79
C THR A 116 11.21 0.05 9.35
N ILE A 117 10.05 -0.55 9.04
CA ILE A 117 9.41 -0.47 7.72
C ILE A 117 9.21 1.00 7.29
N GLU A 118 8.85 1.87 8.24
CA GLU A 118 8.63 3.30 8.00
C GLU A 118 9.92 4.03 7.60
N ASP A 119 11.06 3.72 8.22
CA ASP A 119 12.36 4.29 7.87
C ASP A 119 12.86 3.77 6.52
N ALA A 120 12.62 2.48 6.22
CA ALA A 120 12.93 1.91 4.90
C ALA A 120 12.13 2.63 3.81
N ILE A 121 10.84 2.88 4.06
CA ILE A 121 9.98 3.64 3.16
C ILE A 121 10.49 5.08 3.04
N ALA A 122 10.91 5.74 4.12
CA ALA A 122 11.39 7.13 4.05
C ALA A 122 12.71 7.28 3.27
N VAL A 123 13.63 6.33 3.39
CA VAL A 123 14.92 6.33 2.67
C VAL A 123 14.73 5.99 1.19
N LEU A 124 13.82 5.06 0.88
CA LEU A 124 13.55 4.64 -0.50
C LEU A 124 12.46 5.48 -1.20
N SER A 125 11.66 6.23 -0.45
CA SER A 125 10.67 7.15 -0.99
C SER A 125 11.40 8.36 -1.56
N THR A 126 11.45 8.43 -2.89
CA THR A 126 11.76 9.67 -3.57
C THR A 126 10.72 10.71 -3.14
N LYS A 127 11.14 11.82 -2.50
CA LYS A 127 10.30 12.97 -2.07
C LYS A 127 9.53 13.67 -3.20
N GLU A 128 9.46 13.04 -4.35
CA GLU A 128 8.62 13.35 -5.48
C GLU A 128 7.52 12.29 -5.51
N ASP A 129 6.52 12.45 -4.65
CA ASP A 129 5.19 11.94 -4.92
C ASP A 129 4.64 12.73 -6.12
N LEU A 130 5.26 12.53 -7.28
CA LEU A 130 4.74 12.94 -8.57
C LEU A 130 3.38 12.29 -8.65
N ASP A 131 2.37 13.15 -8.65
CA ASP A 131 0.97 12.77 -8.78
C ASP A 131 0.83 11.63 -9.79
N ARG A 132 0.53 10.43 -9.28
CA ARG A 132 0.44 9.21 -10.09
C ARG A 132 -0.70 9.30 -11.09
N HIS A 133 -1.65 10.22 -10.88
CA HIS A 133 -2.88 10.36 -11.66
C HIS A 133 -3.24 11.83 -11.99
N PRO A 134 -2.42 12.52 -12.80
CA PRO A 134 -2.70 13.89 -13.24
C PRO A 134 -3.99 13.98 -14.07
N GLU A 135 -4.36 12.89 -14.77
CA GLU A 135 -5.60 12.80 -15.54
C GLU A 135 -6.85 12.89 -14.67
N HIS A 136 -6.80 12.35 -13.45
CA HIS A 136 -7.92 12.40 -12.51
C HIS A 136 -8.05 13.79 -11.88
N ARG A 137 -6.92 14.45 -11.54
CA ARG A 137 -6.94 15.84 -11.06
C ARG A 137 -7.40 16.82 -12.14
N MET A 138 -7.11 16.54 -13.42
CA MET A 138 -7.56 17.37 -14.54
C MET A 138 -9.08 17.59 -14.53
N LYS A 139 -9.87 16.55 -14.25
CA LYS A 139 -11.33 16.64 -14.24
C LYS A 139 -11.84 17.48 -13.06
N ALA A 140 -11.25 17.29 -11.88
CA ALA A 140 -11.62 18.04 -10.68
C ALA A 140 -11.22 19.52 -10.80
N ALA A 141 -9.99 19.79 -11.25
CA ALA A 141 -9.47 21.14 -11.45
C ALA A 141 -10.22 21.86 -12.58
N TYR A 142 -10.55 21.17 -13.67
CA TYR A 142 -11.40 21.73 -14.74
C TYR A 142 -12.81 22.06 -14.25
N ALA A 143 -13.41 21.23 -13.38
CA ALA A 143 -14.73 21.52 -12.80
C ALA A 143 -14.70 22.77 -11.90
N ALA A 144 -13.69 22.88 -11.02
CA ALA A 144 -13.49 24.07 -10.19
C ALA A 144 -13.26 25.33 -11.06
N PHE A 145 -12.48 25.21 -12.12
CA PHE A 145 -12.24 26.29 -13.09
C PHE A 145 -13.50 26.64 -13.90
N GLU A 146 -14.31 25.65 -14.29
CA GLU A 146 -15.58 25.85 -14.98
C GLU A 146 -16.53 26.66 -14.11
N GLU A 147 -16.71 26.31 -12.84
CA GLU A 147 -17.62 27.01 -11.93
C GLU A 147 -17.21 28.47 -11.70
N ALA A 148 -15.91 28.74 -11.49
CA ALA A 148 -15.40 30.10 -11.27
C ALA A 148 -15.47 30.98 -12.53
N ASN A 149 -15.10 30.44 -13.70
CA ASN A 149 -14.99 31.23 -14.93
C ASN A 149 -16.30 31.31 -15.72
N MET A 150 -17.24 30.40 -15.51
CA MET A 150 -18.52 30.39 -16.24
C MET A 150 -19.42 31.59 -15.94
N ALA A 151 -19.42 32.09 -14.69
CA ALA A 151 -20.19 33.28 -14.34
C ALA A 151 -19.59 34.52 -15.01
N ARG A 152 -18.26 34.65 -14.96
CA ARG A 152 -17.51 35.74 -15.58
C ARG A 152 -17.71 35.78 -17.10
N LEU A 153 -17.54 34.65 -17.79
CA LEU A 153 -17.70 34.57 -19.25
C LEU A 153 -19.13 34.88 -19.72
N LYS A 154 -20.15 34.52 -18.93
CA LYS A 154 -21.55 34.88 -19.23
C LYS A 154 -21.83 36.37 -19.06
N MET A 155 -21.16 37.04 -18.12
CA MET A 155 -21.28 38.48 -17.92
C MET A 155 -20.53 39.26 -19.00
N GLU A 156 -19.33 38.80 -19.38
CA GLU A 156 -18.54 39.43 -20.45
C GLU A 156 -19.17 39.21 -21.84
N ASN A 157 -19.77 38.04 -22.07
CA ASN A 157 -20.32 37.65 -23.37
C ASN A 157 -21.75 37.09 -23.25
N PRO A 158 -22.75 37.91 -22.90
CA PRO A 158 -24.13 37.47 -22.69
C PRO A 158 -24.82 36.97 -23.97
N ASN A 159 -24.35 37.37 -25.15
CA ASN A 159 -24.94 37.01 -26.45
C ASN A 159 -24.43 35.68 -27.01
N MET A 160 -23.41 35.07 -26.39
CA MET A 160 -22.75 33.87 -26.92
C MET A 160 -23.48 32.59 -26.49
N ARG A 161 -23.53 31.59 -27.39
CA ARG A 161 -24.12 30.28 -27.06
C ARG A 161 -23.24 29.57 -26.03
N LEU A 162 -23.86 28.81 -25.13
CA LEU A 162 -23.15 28.02 -24.10
C LEU A 162 -22.03 27.12 -24.67
N SER A 163 -22.22 26.57 -25.87
CA SER A 163 -21.18 25.79 -26.56
C SER A 163 -19.93 26.62 -26.89
N GLN A 164 -20.11 27.86 -27.33
CA GLN A 164 -19.00 28.77 -27.64
C GLN A 164 -18.31 29.26 -26.35
N LEU A 165 -19.07 29.54 -25.29
CA LEU A 165 -18.49 29.87 -23.97
C LEU A 165 -17.65 28.71 -23.43
N LYS A 166 -18.13 27.46 -23.56
CA LYS A 166 -17.34 26.26 -23.20
C LYS A 166 -16.09 26.09 -24.07
N GLN A 167 -16.15 26.45 -25.35
CA GLN A 167 -14.97 26.45 -26.22
C GLN A 167 -13.95 27.51 -25.80
N GLN A 168 -14.39 28.72 -25.43
CA GLN A 168 -13.51 29.76 -24.89
C GLN A 168 -12.89 29.32 -23.57
N LEU A 169 -13.70 28.77 -22.65
CA LEU A 169 -13.25 28.25 -21.37
C LEU A 169 -12.22 27.12 -21.54
N LYS A 170 -12.41 26.22 -22.50
CA LYS A 170 -11.41 25.18 -22.81
C LYS A 170 -10.10 25.77 -23.33
N LYS A 171 -10.14 26.86 -24.12
CA LYS A 171 -8.93 27.57 -24.57
C LYS A 171 -8.22 28.25 -23.40
N GLU A 172 -8.95 28.88 -22.50
CA GLU A 172 -8.39 29.47 -21.28
C GLU A 172 -7.79 28.40 -20.38
N TRP A 173 -8.49 27.28 -20.19
CA TRP A 173 -8.00 26.13 -19.43
C TRP A 173 -6.69 25.57 -19.96
N THR A 174 -6.55 25.40 -21.28
CA THR A 174 -5.28 24.93 -21.87
C THR A 174 -4.10 25.85 -21.59
N LYS A 175 -4.34 27.14 -21.35
CA LYS A 175 -3.31 28.15 -21.06
C LYS A 175 -3.15 28.46 -19.58
N SER A 176 -4.11 28.02 -18.75
CA SER A 176 -4.16 28.36 -17.33
C SER A 176 -3.06 27.65 -16.54
N PRO A 177 -2.44 28.30 -15.54
CA PRO A 177 -1.51 27.64 -14.61
C PRO A 177 -2.20 26.62 -13.70
N GLU A 178 -3.52 26.72 -13.54
CA GLU A 178 -4.35 25.77 -12.77
C GLU A 178 -4.47 24.39 -13.44
N ASN A 179 -4.05 24.28 -14.70
CA ASN A 179 -4.02 22.99 -15.38
C ASN A 179 -2.80 22.18 -14.91
N PRO A 180 -2.99 21.03 -14.24
CA PRO A 180 -1.88 20.21 -13.73
C PRO A 180 -0.94 19.71 -14.84
N LEU A 181 -1.37 19.71 -16.10
CA LEU A 181 -0.50 19.41 -17.25
C LEU A 181 0.53 20.52 -17.52
N ASN A 182 0.18 21.78 -17.23
CA ASN A 182 1.07 22.92 -17.43
C ASN A 182 2.08 23.07 -16.27
N GLN A 183 1.80 22.49 -15.10
CA GLN A 183 2.70 22.52 -13.94
C GLN A 183 4.00 21.75 -14.17
N ARG A 184 3.99 20.72 -15.03
CA ARG A 184 5.19 19.96 -15.40
C ARG A 184 6.09 20.70 -16.38
N VAL A 185 5.54 21.66 -17.12
CA VAL A 185 6.29 22.51 -18.04
C VAL A 185 6.71 23.73 -17.24
N ALA A 186 7.75 23.58 -16.41
CA ALA A 186 8.40 24.72 -15.78
C ALA A 186 8.70 25.76 -16.87
N ALA A 187 8.20 26.98 -16.70
CA ALA A 187 8.42 28.03 -17.68
C ALA A 187 9.93 28.20 -17.84
N TYR A 188 10.46 27.93 -19.04
CA TYR A 188 11.88 28.10 -19.37
C TYR A 188 12.43 29.50 -19.03
N ASN A 189 11.54 30.47 -18.75
CA ASN A 189 11.85 31.86 -18.43
C ASN A 189 11.51 32.29 -16.99
N SER A 190 11.20 31.37 -16.06
CA SER A 190 11.13 31.72 -14.63
C SER A 190 12.54 31.82 -14.07
N LYS A 191 13.08 33.04 -14.02
CA LYS A 191 14.28 33.39 -13.25
C LYS A 191 13.96 33.51 -11.77
#